data_AF-A0A318SE86-F1
#
_entry.id   AF-A0A318SE86-F1
#
_cell.length_a   1.000
_cell.length_b   1.000
_cell.length_c   1.000
_cell.angle_alpha   90.00
_cell.angle_beta   90.00
_cell.angle_gamma   90.00
#
_symmetry.space_group_name_H-M   'P 1'
#
loop_
_entity.id
_entity.type
_entity.pdbx_description
1 polymer ?
#
loop_
_entity_poly.entity_id
_entity_poly.type
_entity_poly.pdbx_seq_one_letter_code
_entity_poly.pdbx_strand_id
1 'polypeptide(L)'
;MNYEDVKTWESALSPRQREKLAMLRFRKCQVEAVYARGDERHGVPPSLRLSVVVDDMLLASRRETHDIRPAFDAVYVEAVMQLPPPEAPNSPKSLN
;
A
#
# COMPACT_ATOMS: atom_id res chain seq x y z
N MET A 1 7.63 -1.16 -21.55
CA MET A 1 7.88 -1.47 -20.13
C MET A 1 6.63 -2.17 -19.62
N ASN A 2 6.80 -3.42 -19.15
CA ASN A 2 5.71 -4.37 -18.95
C ASN A 2 4.81 -4.00 -17.76
N TYR A 3 3.53 -3.80 -18.04
CA TYR A 3 2.45 -3.68 -17.05
C TYR A 3 2.05 -5.04 -16.42
N GLU A 4 2.82 -6.11 -16.67
CA GLU A 4 2.44 -7.48 -16.28
C GLU A 4 2.83 -7.88 -14.86
N ASP A 5 3.73 -7.15 -14.19
CA ASP A 5 4.13 -7.45 -12.80
C ASP A 5 3.14 -6.92 -11.75
N VAL A 6 2.17 -6.10 -12.14
CA VAL A 6 1.29 -5.38 -11.19
C VAL A 6 0.28 -6.31 -10.50
N LYS A 7 -0.05 -7.47 -11.11
CA LYS A 7 -1.09 -8.38 -10.57
C LYS A 7 -0.57 -9.53 -9.71
N THR A 8 0.73 -9.80 -9.68
CA THR A 8 1.28 -10.98 -9.01
C THR A 8 1.22 -10.84 -7.48
N TRP A 9 1.60 -9.69 -6.94
CA TRP A 9 1.68 -9.52 -5.48
C TRP A 9 0.30 -9.38 -4.82
N GLU A 10 -0.67 -8.74 -5.49
CA GLU A 10 -2.05 -8.62 -4.99
C GLU A 10 -2.75 -9.99 -4.86
N SER A 11 -2.37 -10.93 -5.74
CA SER A 11 -2.90 -12.30 -5.69
C SER A 11 -2.46 -13.06 -4.43
N ALA A 12 -1.29 -12.71 -3.87
CA ALA A 12 -0.77 -13.29 -2.63
C ALA A 12 -1.52 -12.78 -1.38
N LEU A 13 -2.31 -11.70 -1.50
CA LEU A 13 -3.10 -11.18 -0.39
C LEU A 13 -4.30 -12.08 -0.08
N SER A 14 -4.60 -12.20 1.21
CA SER A 14 -5.86 -12.81 1.68
C SER A 14 -7.08 -11.96 1.29
N PRO A 15 -8.31 -12.53 1.29
CA PRO A 15 -9.53 -11.76 0.99
C PRO A 15 -9.67 -10.48 1.83
N ARG A 16 -9.43 -10.56 3.14
CA ARG A 16 -9.46 -9.41 4.06
C ARG A 16 -8.42 -8.34 3.72
N GLN A 17 -7.24 -8.75 3.26
CA GLN A 17 -6.21 -7.80 2.84
C GLN A 17 -6.54 -7.15 1.48
N ARG A 18 -7.23 -7.86 0.59
CA ARG A 18 -7.75 -7.27 -0.66
C ARG A 18 -8.83 -6.23 -0.40
N GLU A 19 -9.68 -6.42 0.61
CA GLU A 19 -10.64 -5.39 1.05
C GLU A 19 -9.92 -4.13 1.56
N LYS A 20 -8.87 -4.31 2.38
CA LYS A 20 -8.01 -3.20 2.84
C LYS A 20 -7.35 -2.47 1.67
N LEU A 21 -6.86 -3.20 0.67
CA LEU A 21 -6.29 -2.61 -0.56
C LEU A 21 -7.34 -1.82 -1.34
N ALA A 22 -8.56 -2.35 -1.46
CA ALA A 22 -9.68 -1.63 -2.08
C ALA A 22 -10.01 -0.34 -1.31
N MET A 23 -9.94 -0.34 0.02
CA MET A 23 -10.14 0.86 0.83
C MET A 23 -9.06 1.91 0.57
N LEU A 24 -7.78 1.53 0.53
CA LEU A 24 -6.69 2.46 0.18
C LEU A 24 -6.91 3.08 -1.21
N ARG A 25 -7.30 2.27 -2.20
CA ARG A 25 -7.62 2.73 -3.56
C ARG A 25 -8.81 3.69 -3.59
N PHE A 26 -9.86 3.39 -2.83
CA PHE A 26 -11.02 4.27 -2.67
C PHE A 26 -10.59 5.64 -2.12
N ARG A 27 -9.63 5.64 -1.20
CA ARG A 27 -8.98 6.84 -0.63
C ARG A 27 -7.90 7.45 -1.54
N LYS A 28 -7.89 7.10 -2.83
CA LYS A 28 -6.95 7.58 -3.86
C LYS A 28 -5.48 7.26 -3.58
N CYS A 29 -5.20 6.36 -2.64
CA CYS A 29 -3.85 5.89 -2.42
C CYS A 29 -3.44 4.89 -3.50
N GLN A 30 -2.20 5.01 -3.96
CA GLN A 30 -1.51 4.02 -4.77
C GLN A 30 -0.70 3.10 -3.85
N VAL A 31 -0.75 1.79 -4.11
CA VAL A 31 0.07 0.81 -3.39
C VAL A 31 1.04 0.20 -4.39
N GLU A 32 2.33 0.40 -4.13
CA GLU A 32 3.40 0.02 -5.03
C GLU A 32 4.25 -1.08 -4.40
N ALA A 33 4.49 -2.15 -5.17
CA ALA A 33 5.43 -3.19 -4.82
C ALA A 33 6.61 -3.14 -5.79
N VAL A 34 7.79 -2.80 -5.30
CA VAL A 34 9.01 -2.66 -6.11
C VAL A 34 10.06 -3.65 -5.61
N TYR A 35 10.55 -4.51 -6.49
CA TYR A 35 11.68 -5.37 -6.18
C TYR A 35 12.98 -4.57 -6.14
N ALA A 36 13.59 -4.48 -4.97
CA ALA A 36 14.91 -3.93 -4.76
C ALA A 36 15.94 -5.04 -4.92
N ARG A 37 16.76 -4.93 -5.98
CA ARG A 37 17.93 -5.79 -6.14
C ARG A 37 18.83 -5.60 -4.92
N GLY A 38 19.18 -6.72 -4.28
CA GLY A 38 20.12 -6.72 -3.17
C GLY A 38 21.50 -6.26 -3.61
N ASP A 39 22.36 -6.03 -2.62
CA ASP A 39 23.76 -5.69 -2.83
C ASP A 39 24.64 -6.65 -2.03
N GLU A 40 25.06 -7.72 -2.69
CA GLU A 40 25.90 -8.77 -2.08
C GLU A 40 27.23 -8.22 -1.56
N ARG A 41 27.79 -7.18 -2.21
CA ARG A 41 29.08 -6.58 -1.79
C ARG A 41 28.97 -5.89 -0.44
N HIS A 42 27.79 -5.40 -0.11
CA HIS A 42 27.48 -4.72 1.15
C HIS A 42 26.61 -5.56 2.09
N GLY A 43 26.40 -6.85 1.78
CA GLY A 43 25.58 -7.76 2.59
C GLY A 43 24.10 -7.39 2.65
N VAL A 44 23.59 -6.65 1.66
CA VAL A 44 22.17 -6.25 1.59
C VAL A 44 21.40 -7.32 0.82
N PRO A 45 20.46 -8.04 1.44
CA PRO A 45 19.68 -9.04 0.73
C PRO A 45 18.70 -8.38 -0.25
N PRO A 46 18.36 -9.06 -1.37
CA PRO A 46 17.26 -8.63 -2.22
C PRO A 46 15.95 -8.61 -1.42
N SER A 47 15.13 -7.60 -1.66
CA SER A 47 13.87 -7.41 -0.94
C SER A 47 12.81 -6.79 -1.83
N LEU A 48 11.55 -7.03 -1.50
CA LEU A 48 10.42 -6.29 -2.05
C LEU A 48 10.13 -5.10 -1.14
N ARG A 49 10.06 -3.91 -1.72
CA ARG A 49 9.60 -2.70 -1.04
C ARG A 49 8.14 -2.49 -1.37
N LEU A 50 7.29 -2.51 -0.35
CA LEU A 50 5.89 -2.16 -0.45
C LEU A 50 5.69 -0.74 0.08
N SER A 51 5.06 0.13 -0.71
CA SER A 51 4.85 1.54 -0.37
C SER A 51 3.40 1.95 -0.60
N VAL A 52 2.90 2.89 0.20
CA VAL A 52 1.59 3.54 0.01
C VAL A 52 1.82 5.02 -0.22
N VAL A 53 1.31 5.54 -1.34
CA VAL A 53 1.52 6.92 -1.80
C VAL A 53 0.16 7.57 -2.08
N VAL A 54 0.00 8.85 -1.76
CA VAL A 54 -1.16 9.67 -2.15
C VAL A 54 -0.68 11.03 -2.59
N ASP A 55 -1.13 11.52 -3.76
CA ASP A 55 -0.72 12.82 -4.31
C ASP A 55 0.81 13.05 -4.27
N ASP A 56 1.57 12.04 -4.71
CA ASP A 56 3.05 11.99 -4.68
C ASP A 56 3.70 12.01 -3.27
N MET A 57 2.90 12.00 -2.20
CA MET A 57 3.35 11.90 -0.82
C MET A 57 3.43 10.44 -0.37
N LEU A 58 4.62 10.01 0.06
CA LEU A 58 4.82 8.70 0.69
C LEU A 58 4.19 8.69 2.08
N LEU A 59 3.18 7.85 2.28
CA LEU A 59 2.58 7.62 3.60
C LEU A 59 3.35 6.56 4.37
N ALA A 60 3.57 5.40 3.77
CA ALA A 60 4.21 4.28 4.46
C ALA A 60 5.08 3.48 3.50
N SER A 61 6.16 2.89 4.01
CA SER A 61 7.03 1.99 3.24
C SER A 61 7.61 0.90 4.13
N ARG A 62 7.52 -0.35 3.69
CA ARG A 62 8.15 -1.50 4.34
C ARG A 62 8.95 -2.32 3.34
N ARG A 63 10.07 -2.87 3.81
CA ARG A 63 10.87 -3.86 3.07
C ARG A 63 10.55 -5.23 3.60
N GLU A 64 10.41 -6.18 2.70
CA GLU A 64 10.05 -7.56 2.98
C GLU A 64 10.86 -8.50 2.10
N THR A 65 11.33 -9.61 2.66
CA THR A 65 12.19 -10.56 1.95
C THR A 65 11.52 -11.91 1.71
N HIS A 66 10.41 -12.20 2.41
CA HIS A 66 9.80 -13.53 2.41
C HIS A 66 8.28 -13.51 2.15
N ASP A 67 7.50 -12.75 2.93
CA ASP A 67 6.04 -12.79 2.87
C ASP A 67 5.44 -11.39 2.85
N ILE A 68 4.82 -11.02 1.73
CA ILE A 68 4.22 -9.71 1.52
C ILE A 68 3.02 -9.42 2.44
N ARG A 69 2.35 -10.45 2.98
CA ARG A 69 1.12 -10.29 3.77
C ARG A 69 1.34 -9.49 5.06
N PRO A 70 2.28 -9.85 5.96
CA PRO A 70 2.57 -9.04 7.14
C PRO A 70 3.07 -7.64 6.78
N ALA A 71 3.89 -7.50 5.73
CA ALA A 71 4.35 -6.21 5.25
C ALA A 71 3.18 -5.32 4.78
N PHE A 72 2.20 -5.91 4.09
CA PHE A 72 0.98 -5.23 3.66
C PHE A 72 0.14 -4.75 4.85
N ASP A 73 -0.07 -5.60 5.85
CA ASP A 73 -0.83 -5.20 7.03
C ASP A 73 -0.15 -4.05 7.79
N ALA A 74 1.17 -4.04 7.87
CA ALA A 74 1.94 -2.97 8.50
C ALA A 74 1.80 -1.63 7.73
N VAL A 75 2.05 -1.63 6.41
CA VAL A 75 1.92 -0.38 5.62
C VAL A 75 0.49 0.14 5.59
N TYR A 76 -0.51 -0.75 5.64
CA TYR A 76 -1.90 -0.35 5.72
C TYR A 76 -2.19 0.42 7.02
N VAL A 77 -1.75 -0.10 8.16
CA VAL A 77 -1.96 0.57 9.46
C VAL A 77 -1.26 1.93 9.47
N GLU A 78 -0.01 1.99 9.06
CA GLU A 78 0.76 3.24 9.00
C GLU A 78 0.15 4.27 8.05
N ALA A 79 -0.34 3.84 6.89
CA ALA A 79 -0.99 4.73 5.93
C ALA A 79 -2.31 5.29 6.48
N VAL A 80 -3.16 4.43 7.05
CA VAL A 80 -4.46 4.85 7.60
C VAL A 80 -4.30 5.82 8.79
N MET A 81 -3.25 5.67 9.59
CA MET A 81 -2.93 6.62 10.68
C MET A 81 -2.53 8.01 10.18
N GLN A 82 -2.10 8.13 8.93
CA GLN A 82 -1.69 9.41 8.33
C GLN A 82 -2.76 10.01 7.43
N LEU A 83 -3.71 9.19 6.96
CA LEU A 83 -4.85 9.68 6.21
C LEU A 83 -5.80 10.47 7.13
N PRO A 84 -6.42 11.55 6.64
CA PRO A 84 -7.47 12.22 7.38
C PRO A 84 -8.63 11.24 7.66
N PRO A 85 -9.50 11.49 8.66
CA PRO A 85 -10.73 10.72 8.80
C PRO A 85 -11.53 10.75 7.49
N PRO A 86 -12.27 9.67 7.15
CA PRO A 86 -13.11 9.67 5.95
C PRO A 86 -14.08 10.84 6.01
N GLU A 87 -14.20 11.59 4.91
CA GLU A 87 -15.20 12.65 4.81
C GLU A 87 -16.58 12.03 5.07
N ALA A 88 -17.32 12.60 6.03
CA ALA A 88 -18.69 12.17 6.27
C ALA A 88 -19.50 12.41 4.97
N PRO A 89 -20.36 11.47 4.56
CA PRO A 89 -21.23 11.70 3.42
C PRO A 89 -22.03 12.97 3.70
N ASN A 90 -21.87 13.97 2.82
CA ASN A 90 -22.46 15.29 2.94
C ASN A 90 -23.82 15.24 3.64
N SER A 91 -23.90 15.73 4.88
CA SER A 91 -25.20 15.99 5.49
C SER A 91 -25.97 16.90 4.54
N PRO A 92 -27.22 16.56 4.18
CA PRO A 92 -28.00 17.43 3.31
C PRO A 92 -28.03 18.81 3.96
N LYS A 93 -27.65 19.84 3.20
CA LYS A 93 -27.81 21.24 3.59
C LYS A 93 -29.24 21.39 4.13
N SER A 94 -29.38 21.64 5.42
CA SER A 94 -30.63 22.13 5.98
C SER A 94 -30.92 23.46 5.28
N LEU A 95 -31.88 23.45 4.37
CA LEU A 95 -32.48 24.64 3.80
C LEU A 95 -33.25 25.32 4.94
N ASN A 96 -32.70 26.42 5.45
CA ASN A 96 -33.46 27.44 6.15
C ASN A 96 -34.17 28.33 5.14
#